data_AF-A0A1V3NW58-F1
#
_entry.id   AF-A0A1V3NW58-F1
#
_cell.length_a   1.000
_cell.length_b   1.000
_cell.length_c   1.000
_cell.angle_alpha   90.00
_cell.angle_beta   90.00
_cell.angle_gamma   90.00
#
_symmetry.space_group_name_H-M   'P 1'
#
loop_
_entity.id
_entity.type
_entity.pdbx_description
1 polymer ?
#
loop_
_entity_poly.entity_id
_entity_poly.type
_entity_poly.pdbx_seq_one_letter_code
_entity_poly.pdbx_strand_id
1 'polypeptide(L)'
;MARRHWPALNIVLPALAWIVLLALLPWWLGLPLLLALVAVLLLLQHRLTVEHLPWCRRGLRWGLPGVLFALQRALGGDAFAWGAALLGALVGYTLLAGLEAWLDRNRRGVPLPAGMNSSTSAEWPELAMAPIGPAAEIIELQPPLWQLAVDEFADPRGNSVSFLDGTYRFADGGRIDGAGPYVGFSPTGRWLAFRTADDRRLVLWDRERNQRHYLRGWQLCGWYREQPWLIRRDDDMPLALPAVLGRDDEG
;
A
#
# COMPACT_ATOMS: atom_id res chain seq x y z
N MET A 1 -16.58 27.17 0.62
CA MET A 1 -17.62 26.23 1.07
C MET A 1 -16.97 24.90 1.39
N ALA A 2 -16.93 24.54 2.68
CA ALA A 2 -16.18 23.41 3.22
C ALA A 2 -16.79 22.06 2.79
N ARG A 3 -16.04 21.28 2.01
CA ARG A 3 -16.39 19.89 1.69
C ARG A 3 -16.13 19.03 2.93
N ARG A 4 -17.21 18.74 3.65
CA ARG A 4 -17.25 17.90 4.86
C ARG A 4 -16.73 16.50 4.52
N HIS A 5 -15.66 16.10 5.18
CA HIS A 5 -14.99 14.83 4.99
C HIS A 5 -15.86 13.72 5.60
N TRP A 6 -16.56 12.94 4.77
CA TRP A 6 -17.31 11.75 5.20
C TRP A 6 -16.72 10.39 4.73
N PRO A 7 -15.39 10.16 4.70
CA PRO A 7 -14.89 8.80 4.43
C PRO A 7 -14.91 7.90 5.68
N ALA A 8 -14.89 8.47 6.90
CA ALA A 8 -14.74 7.70 8.13
C ALA A 8 -16.03 6.96 8.53
N LEU A 9 -17.21 7.56 8.37
CA LEU A 9 -18.45 6.98 8.89
C LEU A 9 -18.86 5.69 8.18
N ASN A 10 -18.58 5.58 6.88
CA ASN A 10 -18.89 4.38 6.09
C ASN A 10 -18.03 3.16 6.49
N ILE A 11 -16.91 3.39 7.18
CA ILE A 11 -16.00 2.35 7.67
C ILE A 11 -16.35 1.98 9.13
N VAL A 12 -16.81 2.95 9.92
CA VAL A 12 -17.14 2.75 11.34
C VAL A 12 -18.51 2.08 11.53
N LEU A 13 -19.48 2.38 10.67
CA LEU A 13 -20.80 1.74 10.67
C LEU A 13 -20.77 0.19 10.58
N PRO A 14 -20.07 -0.43 9.61
CA PRO A 14 -20.00 -1.88 9.55
C PRO A 14 -19.22 -2.48 10.72
N ALA A 15 -18.22 -1.78 11.26
CA ALA A 15 -17.48 -2.23 12.44
C ALA A 15 -18.36 -2.23 13.70
N LEU A 16 -19.17 -1.19 13.91
CA LEU A 16 -20.14 -1.13 15.01
C LEU A 16 -21.22 -2.20 14.87
N ALA A 17 -21.78 -2.39 13.66
CA ALA A 17 -22.75 -3.44 13.41
C ALA A 17 -22.18 -4.84 13.72
N TRP A 18 -20.92 -5.07 13.38
CA TRP A 18 -20.21 -6.31 13.67
C TRP A 18 -19.99 -6.55 15.18
N ILE A 19 -19.60 -5.50 15.91
CA ILE A 19 -19.45 -5.55 17.38
C ILE A 19 -20.80 -5.90 18.03
N VAL A 20 -21.88 -5.21 17.63
CA VAL A 20 -23.22 -5.42 18.19
C VAL A 20 -23.74 -6.82 17.89
N LEU A 21 -23.51 -7.34 16.67
CA LEU A 21 -23.89 -8.69 16.30
C LEU A 21 -23.20 -9.74 17.18
N LEU A 22 -21.88 -9.62 17.39
CA LEU A 22 -21.11 -10.55 18.21
C LEU A 22 -21.41 -10.40 19.71
N ALA A 23 -21.74 -9.19 20.16
CA ALA A 23 -22.17 -8.91 21.53
C ALA A 23 -23.55 -9.52 21.86
N LEU A 24 -24.43 -9.64 20.86
CA LEU A 24 -25.75 -10.26 20.99
C LEU A 24 -25.72 -11.78 20.84
N LEU A 25 -24.68 -12.33 20.20
CA LEU A 25 -24.52 -13.77 20.03
C LEU A 25 -24.17 -14.44 21.37
N PRO A 26 -24.62 -15.70 21.59
CA PRO A 26 -24.14 -16.50 22.72
C PRO A 26 -22.61 -16.60 22.67
N TRP A 27 -21.93 -16.36 23.78
CA TRP A 27 -20.46 -16.29 23.83
C TRP A 27 -19.75 -17.56 23.30
N TRP A 28 -20.40 -18.72 23.42
CA TRP A 28 -19.95 -20.00 22.87
C TRP A 28 -19.89 -20.05 21.33
N LEU A 29 -20.60 -19.16 20.62
CA LEU A 29 -20.65 -19.09 19.14
C LEU A 29 -19.71 -18.02 18.57
N GLY A 30 -19.43 -16.96 19.31
CA GLY A 30 -18.51 -15.89 18.86
C GLY A 30 -17.06 -16.35 18.77
N LEU A 31 -16.61 -17.16 19.73
CA LEU A 31 -15.25 -17.70 19.80
C LEU A 31 -14.90 -18.67 18.66
N PRO A 32 -15.71 -19.71 18.36
CA PRO A 32 -15.46 -20.59 17.21
C PRO A 32 -15.56 -19.87 15.88
N LEU A 33 -16.39 -18.81 15.77
CA LEU A 33 -16.47 -18.00 14.55
C LEU A 33 -15.19 -17.19 14.31
N LEU A 34 -14.59 -16.62 15.36
CA LEU A 34 -13.27 -15.99 15.26
C LEU A 34 -12.17 -17.00 14.93
N LEU A 35 -12.21 -18.20 15.53
CA LEU A 35 -11.25 -19.27 15.22
C LEU A 35 -11.39 -19.76 13.78
N ALA A 36 -12.60 -19.88 13.25
CA ALA A 36 -12.85 -20.20 11.85
C ALA A 36 -12.28 -19.11 10.92
N LEU A 37 -12.39 -17.85 11.30
CA LEU A 37 -11.85 -16.72 10.54
C LEU A 37 -10.30 -16.72 10.55
N VAL A 38 -9.69 -17.07 11.68
CA VAL A 38 -8.23 -17.32 11.77
C VAL A 38 -7.81 -18.52 10.92
N ALA A 39 -8.56 -19.63 10.96
CA ALA A 39 -8.27 -20.81 10.17
C ALA A 39 -8.36 -20.52 8.66
N VAL A 40 -9.37 -19.76 8.23
CA VAL A 40 -9.50 -19.28 6.84
C VAL A 40 -8.31 -18.40 6.45
N LEU A 41 -7.88 -17.48 7.33
CA LEU A 41 -6.71 -16.63 7.11
C LEU A 41 -5.42 -17.45 6.97
N LEU A 42 -5.23 -18.49 7.79
CA LEU A 42 -4.04 -19.34 7.77
C LEU A 42 -4.04 -20.31 6.58
N LEU A 43 -5.18 -20.93 6.26
CA LEU A 43 -5.29 -21.96 5.21
C LEU A 43 -5.40 -21.37 3.79
N LEU A 44 -6.07 -20.22 3.64
CA LEU A 44 -6.23 -19.56 2.33
C LEU A 44 -5.22 -18.42 2.10
N GLN A 45 -4.17 -18.30 2.93
CA GLN A 45 -3.15 -17.25 2.80
C GLN A 45 -2.53 -17.17 1.38
N HIS A 46 -2.43 -18.29 0.67
CA HIS A 46 -1.89 -18.38 -0.69
C HIS A 46 -2.91 -18.11 -1.81
N ARG A 47 -4.21 -18.14 -1.50
CA ARG A 47 -5.32 -17.97 -2.47
C ARG A 47 -6.07 -16.65 -2.30
N LEU A 48 -5.90 -15.98 -1.16
CA LEU A 48 -6.54 -14.71 -0.85
C LEU A 48 -5.82 -13.56 -1.57
N THR A 49 -6.49 -12.97 -2.55
CA THR A 49 -6.05 -11.78 -3.26
C THR A 49 -5.81 -10.60 -2.30
N VAL A 50 -4.83 -9.75 -2.66
CA VAL A 50 -4.30 -8.60 -1.87
C VAL A 50 -5.39 -7.69 -1.29
N GLU A 51 -6.58 -7.65 -1.89
CA GLU A 51 -7.70 -6.79 -1.50
C GLU A 51 -8.53 -7.29 -0.30
N HIS A 52 -8.57 -8.60 -0.01
CA HIS A 52 -9.46 -9.17 1.03
C HIS A 52 -8.81 -9.25 2.43
N LEU A 53 -7.49 -9.24 2.45
CA LEU A 53 -6.68 -9.34 3.66
C LEU A 53 -6.87 -8.19 4.67
N PRO A 54 -7.02 -6.91 4.27
CA PRO A 54 -7.31 -5.84 5.23
C PRO A 54 -8.71 -5.93 5.85
N TRP A 55 -9.69 -6.52 5.14
CA TRP A 55 -11.05 -6.70 5.64
C TRP A 55 -11.12 -7.79 6.72
N CYS A 56 -10.41 -8.91 6.52
CA CYS A 56 -10.32 -9.97 7.52
C CYS A 56 -9.57 -9.51 8.79
N ARG A 57 -8.48 -8.74 8.64
CA ARG A 57 -7.76 -8.14 9.78
C ARG A 57 -8.65 -7.19 10.58
N ARG A 58 -9.49 -6.41 9.89
CA ARG A 58 -10.43 -5.48 10.54
C ARG A 58 -11.56 -6.23 11.26
N GLY A 59 -12.07 -7.32 10.68
CA GLY A 59 -13.05 -8.20 11.32
C GLY A 59 -12.52 -8.86 12.60
N LEU A 60 -11.25 -9.28 12.63
CA LEU A 60 -10.62 -9.84 13.82
C LEU A 60 -10.41 -8.79 14.92
N ARG A 61 -9.89 -7.61 14.55
CA ARG A 61 -9.66 -6.47 15.46
C ARG A 61 -10.93 -6.00 16.16
N TRP A 62 -12.05 -5.95 15.45
CA TRP A 62 -13.33 -5.47 15.99
C TRP A 62 -14.25 -6.59 16.47
N GLY A 63 -13.97 -7.86 16.16
CA GLY A 63 -14.70 -8.99 16.72
C GLY A 63 -14.32 -9.35 18.15
N LEU A 64 -13.05 -9.07 18.53
CA LEU A 64 -12.52 -9.33 19.87
C LEU A 64 -13.27 -8.54 20.98
N PRO A 65 -13.52 -7.22 20.82
CA PRO A 65 -14.35 -6.46 21.75
C PRO A 65 -15.78 -7.00 21.89
N GLY A 66 -16.40 -7.46 20.79
CA GLY A 66 -17.75 -8.01 20.81
C GLY A 66 -17.85 -9.31 21.61
N VAL A 67 -16.89 -10.22 21.46
CA VAL A 67 -16.84 -11.49 22.21
C VAL A 67 -16.55 -11.26 23.69
N LEU A 68 -15.68 -10.31 24.04
CA LEU A 68 -15.41 -9.94 25.42
C LEU A 68 -16.64 -9.37 26.11
N PHE A 69 -17.43 -8.57 25.40
CA PHE A 69 -18.69 -8.02 25.91
C PHE A 69 -19.75 -9.12 26.12
N ALA A 70 -19.86 -10.07 25.18
CA ALA A 70 -20.75 -11.23 25.34
C ALA A 70 -20.34 -12.13 26.51
N LEU A 71 -19.02 -12.31 26.73
CA LEU A 71 -18.45 -13.04 27.85
C LEU A 71 -18.73 -12.35 29.19
N GLN A 72 -18.53 -11.02 29.26
CA GLN A 72 -18.88 -10.21 30.43
C GLN A 72 -20.37 -10.31 30.77
N ARG A 73 -21.25 -10.27 29.77
CA ARG A 73 -22.70 -10.44 29.96
C ARG A 73 -23.05 -11.82 30.51
N ALA A 74 -22.33 -12.87 30.11
CA ALA A 74 -22.60 -14.25 30.53
C ALA A 74 -22.05 -14.60 31.91
N LEU A 75 -20.94 -13.99 32.34
CA LEU A 75 -20.30 -14.24 33.65
C LEU A 75 -20.92 -13.42 34.80
N GLY A 76 -21.84 -12.50 34.50
CA GLY A 76 -22.43 -11.60 35.49
C GLY A 76 -21.48 -10.45 35.85
N GLY A 77 -22.03 -9.30 36.27
CA GLY A 77 -21.29 -8.04 36.47
C GLY A 77 -20.35 -8.00 37.66
N ASP A 78 -19.80 -9.13 38.08
CA ASP A 78 -18.94 -9.26 39.26
C ASP A 78 -17.49 -8.86 38.96
N ALA A 79 -16.72 -8.50 39.98
CA ALA A 79 -15.31 -8.08 39.83
C ALA A 79 -14.44 -9.13 39.13
N PHE A 80 -14.78 -10.42 39.31
CA PHE A 80 -14.12 -11.53 38.64
C PHE A 80 -14.36 -11.56 37.13
N ALA A 81 -15.56 -11.18 36.68
CA ALA A 81 -15.89 -11.12 35.25
C ALA A 81 -15.12 -10.01 34.53
N TRP A 82 -14.88 -8.88 35.21
CA TRP A 82 -14.01 -7.82 34.71
C TRP A 82 -12.56 -8.27 34.59
N GLY A 83 -12.05 -9.04 35.57
CA GLY A 83 -10.72 -9.63 35.51
C GLY A 83 -10.56 -10.62 34.36
N ALA A 84 -11.55 -11.50 34.17
CA ALA A 84 -11.56 -12.46 33.06
C ALA A 84 -11.65 -11.76 31.69
N ALA A 85 -12.45 -10.70 31.57
CA ALA A 85 -12.54 -9.90 30.34
C ALA A 85 -11.23 -9.17 30.03
N LEU A 86 -10.56 -8.57 31.02
CA LEU A 86 -9.26 -7.90 30.82
C LEU A 86 -8.17 -8.89 30.42
N LEU A 87 -8.10 -10.06 31.07
CA LEU A 87 -7.15 -11.12 30.70
C LEU A 87 -7.45 -11.67 29.30
N GLY A 88 -8.71 -11.90 28.97
CA GLY A 88 -9.14 -12.30 27.63
C GLY A 88 -8.77 -11.27 26.57
N ALA A 89 -8.94 -9.98 26.86
CA ALA A 89 -8.55 -8.89 25.99
C ALA A 89 -7.05 -8.86 25.77
N LEU A 90 -6.26 -9.03 26.83
CA LEU A 90 -4.82 -9.03 26.76
C LEU A 90 -4.31 -10.21 25.94
N VAL A 91 -4.77 -11.43 26.24
CA VAL A 91 -4.38 -12.65 25.50
C VAL A 91 -4.84 -12.59 24.04
N GLY A 92 -6.06 -12.11 23.79
CA GLY A 92 -6.57 -11.95 22.44
C GLY A 92 -5.77 -10.91 21.64
N TYR A 93 -5.41 -9.80 22.27
CA TYR A 93 -4.61 -8.75 21.65
C TYR A 93 -3.17 -9.22 21.37
N THR A 94 -2.53 -9.94 22.30
CA THR A 94 -1.16 -10.46 22.08
C THR A 94 -1.12 -11.51 20.99
N LEU A 95 -2.12 -12.39 20.92
CA LEU A 95 -2.22 -13.40 19.87
C LEU A 95 -2.48 -12.77 18.50
N LEU A 96 -3.35 -11.75 18.44
CA LEU A 96 -3.56 -10.96 17.23
C LEU A 96 -2.28 -10.24 16.77
N ALA A 97 -1.59 -9.56 17.69
CA ALA A 97 -0.34 -8.87 17.38
C ALA A 97 0.75 -9.84 16.90
N GLY A 98 0.85 -11.02 17.52
CA GLY A 98 1.76 -12.08 17.09
C GLY A 98 1.42 -12.62 15.69
N LEU A 99 0.14 -12.82 15.39
CA LEU A 99 -0.32 -13.24 14.07
C LEU A 99 -0.01 -12.18 13.00
N GLU A 100 -0.23 -10.89 13.31
CA GLU A 100 0.11 -9.78 12.41
C GLU A 100 1.62 -9.73 12.13
N ALA A 101 2.44 -9.85 13.17
CA ALA A 101 3.90 -9.89 13.05
C ALA A 101 4.38 -11.09 12.22
N TRP A 102 3.76 -12.27 12.39
CA TRP A 102 4.09 -13.47 11.62
C TRP A 102 3.69 -13.33 10.14
N LEU A 103 2.49 -12.83 9.86
CA LEU A 103 2.02 -12.59 8.48
C LEU A 103 2.90 -11.58 7.75
N ASP A 104 3.34 -10.53 8.44
CA ASP A 104 4.22 -9.52 7.85
C ASP A 104 5.64 -10.07 7.63
N ARG A 105 6.10 -11.04 8.45
CA ARG A 105 7.37 -11.73 8.24
C ARG A 105 7.37 -12.62 6.99
N ASN A 106 6.28 -13.35 6.73
CA ASN A 106 6.17 -14.21 5.54
C ASN A 106 6.11 -13.41 4.23
N ARG A 107 5.60 -12.17 4.27
CA ARG A 107 5.58 -11.26 3.11
C ARG A 107 6.95 -10.69 2.77
N ARG A 108 7.84 -10.59 3.76
CA ARG A 108 9.23 -10.15 3.55
C ARG A 108 10.13 -11.27 3.02
N GLY A 109 9.61 -12.49 2.87
CA GLY A 109 10.28 -13.57 2.16
C GLY A 109 10.26 -13.32 0.66
N VAL A 110 10.99 -12.31 0.19
CA VAL A 110 11.37 -12.21 -1.23
C VAL A 110 12.28 -13.41 -1.50
N PRO A 111 12.00 -14.24 -2.52
CA PRO A 111 12.91 -15.31 -2.92
C PRO A 111 14.24 -14.69 -3.32
N LEU A 112 15.31 -15.08 -2.65
CA LEU A 112 16.66 -14.74 -3.10
C LEU A 112 16.83 -15.25 -4.54
N PRO A 113 17.40 -14.46 -5.46
CA PRO A 113 17.63 -14.90 -6.83
C PRO A 113 18.44 -16.20 -6.83
N ALA A 114 18.01 -17.14 -7.68
CA ALA A 114 18.61 -18.46 -7.84
C ALA A 114 20.03 -18.31 -8.40
N GLY A 115 21.01 -18.17 -7.51
CA GLY A 115 22.42 -18.07 -7.87
C GLY A 115 23.39 -18.12 -6.69
N MET A 116 22.89 -18.13 -5.44
CA MET A 116 23.75 -18.19 -4.28
C MET A 116 23.95 -19.64 -3.85
N ASN A 117 25.00 -20.23 -4.42
CA ASN A 117 25.52 -21.53 -4.06
C ASN A 117 25.66 -21.61 -2.53
N SER A 118 25.04 -22.64 -1.95
CA SER A 118 25.18 -23.02 -0.55
C SER A 118 26.66 -23.26 -0.22
N SER A 119 27.34 -22.26 0.32
CA SER A 119 28.65 -22.43 0.93
C SER A 119 28.45 -23.13 2.28
N THR A 120 28.81 -24.41 2.27
CA THR A 120 28.99 -25.30 3.41
C THR A 120 29.69 -24.58 4.58
N SER A 121 29.06 -24.62 5.76
CA SER A 121 29.70 -24.43 7.08
C SER A 121 30.51 -23.15 7.31
N ALA A 122 29.84 -21.98 7.35
CA ALA A 122 30.42 -20.79 7.99
C ALA A 122 30.12 -20.83 9.50
N GLU A 123 31.15 -20.81 10.33
CA GLU A 123 31.02 -20.76 11.79
C GLU A 123 30.52 -19.36 12.22
N TRP A 124 29.71 -19.28 13.28
CA TRP A 124 29.02 -18.07 13.76
C TRP A 124 29.81 -16.74 13.73
N PRO A 125 31.13 -16.69 13.98
CA PRO A 125 31.92 -15.46 13.86
C PRO A 125 31.96 -14.91 12.42
N GLU A 126 31.95 -15.77 11.41
CA GLU A 126 31.99 -15.36 10.00
C GLU A 126 30.63 -14.82 9.54
N LEU A 127 29.53 -15.33 10.08
CA LEU A 127 28.18 -14.79 9.85
C LEU A 127 27.99 -13.39 10.44
N ALA A 128 28.70 -13.05 11.53
CA ALA A 128 28.67 -11.72 12.13
C ALA A 128 29.45 -10.68 11.31
N MET A 129 30.43 -11.13 10.52
CA MET A 129 31.25 -10.30 9.63
C MET A 129 30.74 -10.30 8.19
N ALA A 130 29.81 -11.20 7.85
CA ALA A 130 29.11 -11.17 6.57
C ALA A 130 28.26 -9.89 6.49
N PRO A 131 28.31 -9.15 5.37
CA PRO A 131 27.44 -7.99 5.17
C PRO A 131 25.99 -8.43 5.38
N ILE A 132 25.28 -7.72 6.27
CA ILE A 132 23.90 -8.03 6.64
C ILE A 132 23.01 -7.66 5.45
N GLY A 133 22.79 -8.63 4.56
CA GLY A 133 21.94 -8.49 3.39
C GLY A 133 22.68 -8.04 2.12
N PRO A 134 22.02 -8.09 0.95
CA PRO A 134 22.57 -7.51 -0.28
C PRO A 134 22.91 -6.05 -0.04
N ALA A 135 23.88 -5.50 -0.78
CA ALA A 135 24.25 -4.09 -0.70
C ALA A 135 22.97 -3.22 -0.79
N ALA A 136 22.53 -2.70 0.35
CA ALA A 136 21.31 -1.92 0.43
C ALA A 136 21.62 -0.54 -0.13
N GLU A 137 21.25 -0.33 -1.39
CA GLU A 137 21.31 0.99 -1.99
C GLU A 137 20.20 1.85 -1.38
N ILE A 138 20.58 2.97 -0.74
CA ILE A 138 19.62 3.96 -0.27
C ILE A 138 19.08 4.68 -1.50
N ILE A 139 17.77 4.57 -1.70
CA ILE A 139 17.06 5.20 -2.81
C ILE A 139 16.55 6.57 -2.34
N GLU A 140 17.32 7.61 -2.66
CA GLU A 140 16.91 8.99 -2.40
C GLU A 140 16.07 9.52 -3.56
N LEU A 141 14.76 9.67 -3.33
CA LEU A 141 13.85 10.18 -4.33
C LEU A 141 13.97 11.70 -4.45
N GLN A 142 14.19 12.17 -5.67
CA GLN A 142 14.05 13.58 -5.99
C GLN A 142 12.56 13.91 -6.16
N PRO A 143 12.01 14.87 -5.40
CA PRO A 143 10.59 15.19 -5.47
C PRO A 143 10.21 15.74 -6.85
N PRO A 144 9.00 15.44 -7.36
CA PRO A 144 8.56 15.94 -8.65
C PRO A 144 8.22 17.43 -8.55
N LEU A 145 8.82 18.23 -9.43
CA LEU A 145 8.47 19.63 -9.58
C LEU A 145 7.26 19.76 -10.52
N TRP A 146 6.08 19.87 -9.92
CA TRP A 146 4.85 20.11 -10.66
C TRP A 146 4.75 21.59 -11.06
N GLN A 147 4.72 21.83 -12.36
CA GLN A 147 4.59 23.15 -12.96
C GLN A 147 3.18 23.32 -13.52
N LEU A 148 2.62 24.50 -13.33
CA LEU A 148 1.40 24.91 -14.01
C LEU A 148 1.77 25.34 -15.43
N ALA A 149 1.18 24.67 -16.42
CA ALA A 149 1.38 24.98 -17.82
C ALA A 149 0.55 26.21 -18.20
N VAL A 150 1.23 27.37 -18.26
CA VAL A 150 0.66 28.64 -18.69
C VAL A 150 1.28 28.97 -20.04
N ASP A 151 0.42 29.12 -21.06
CA ASP A 151 0.79 29.42 -22.46
C ASP A 151 1.99 28.61 -22.97
N GLU A 152 3.20 29.16 -22.85
CA GLU A 152 4.47 28.55 -23.24
C GLU A 152 5.43 28.49 -22.04
N PHE A 153 6.05 27.32 -21.83
CA PHE A 153 6.99 27.07 -20.74
C PHE A 153 8.17 26.19 -21.20
N ALA A 154 9.22 26.16 -20.38
CA ALA A 154 10.48 25.49 -20.74
C ALA A 154 10.40 23.95 -20.60
N ASP A 155 10.87 23.25 -21.62
CA ASP A 155 11.18 21.82 -21.60
C ASP A 155 12.61 21.63 -21.05
N PRO A 156 12.86 20.75 -20.08
CA PRO A 156 14.22 20.42 -19.62
C PRO A 156 15.15 19.92 -20.74
N ARG A 157 14.60 19.47 -21.88
CA ARG A 157 15.38 19.15 -23.08
C ARG A 157 15.86 20.38 -23.88
N GLY A 158 15.61 21.59 -23.40
CA GLY A 158 16.05 22.86 -24.01
C GLY A 158 15.10 23.46 -25.03
N ASN A 159 13.90 22.89 -25.19
CA ASN A 159 12.85 23.39 -26.09
C ASN A 159 11.74 24.11 -25.32
N SER A 160 10.72 24.59 -26.01
CA SER A 160 9.48 25.06 -25.39
C SER A 160 8.33 24.07 -25.57
N VAL A 161 7.42 24.10 -24.61
CA VAL A 161 6.16 23.37 -24.63
C VAL A 161 5.05 24.39 -24.47
N SER A 162 4.01 24.28 -25.32
CA SER A 162 2.79 25.07 -25.17
C SER A 162 1.64 24.23 -24.68
N PHE A 163 0.75 24.83 -23.89
CA PHE A 163 -0.47 24.19 -23.40
C PHE A 163 -1.69 25.04 -23.75
N LEU A 164 -2.60 24.46 -24.54
CA LEU A 164 -3.84 25.11 -24.96
C LEU A 164 -4.98 24.10 -24.97
N ASP A 165 -6.13 24.46 -24.37
CA ASP A 165 -7.36 23.65 -24.35
C ASP A 165 -7.14 22.17 -23.98
N GLY A 166 -6.37 21.90 -22.92
CA GLY A 166 -6.09 20.54 -22.45
C GLY A 166 -5.13 19.76 -23.33
N THR A 167 -4.39 20.46 -24.20
CA THR A 167 -3.46 19.86 -25.15
C THR A 167 -2.04 20.40 -24.96
N TYR A 168 -1.07 19.52 -24.69
CA TYR A 168 0.35 19.87 -24.76
C TYR A 168 0.87 19.72 -26.19
N ARG A 169 1.59 20.73 -26.66
CA ARG A 169 2.33 20.72 -27.94
C ARG A 169 3.80 20.97 -27.69
N PHE A 170 4.61 20.06 -28.19
CA PHE A 170 6.06 20.09 -28.06
C PHE A 170 6.68 20.59 -29.37
N ALA A 171 7.86 21.23 -29.29
CA ALA A 171 8.57 21.74 -30.46
C ALA A 171 8.95 20.64 -31.48
N ASP A 172 9.06 19.38 -31.04
CA ASP A 172 9.31 18.20 -31.89
C ASP A 172 8.06 17.72 -32.65
N GLY A 173 6.93 18.44 -32.53
CA GLY A 173 5.64 18.09 -33.13
C GLY A 173 4.83 17.09 -32.29
N GLY A 174 5.35 16.65 -31.14
CA GLY A 174 4.63 15.81 -30.20
C GLY A 174 3.35 16.51 -29.71
N ARG A 175 2.25 15.75 -29.62
CA ARG A 175 0.98 16.24 -29.09
C ARG A 175 0.39 15.28 -28.07
N ILE A 176 -0.13 15.85 -26.99
CA ILE A 176 -0.86 15.13 -25.94
C ILE A 176 -2.18 15.82 -25.71
N ASP A 177 -3.28 15.14 -26.00
CA ASP A 177 -4.63 15.64 -25.78
C ASP A 177 -5.20 15.13 -24.44
N GLY A 178 -6.16 15.84 -23.86
CA GLY A 178 -6.87 15.43 -22.63
C GLY A 178 -6.03 15.51 -21.35
N ALA A 179 -4.96 16.29 -21.38
CA ALA A 179 -4.10 16.53 -20.23
C ALA A 179 -4.65 17.65 -19.35
N GLY A 180 -4.48 17.52 -18.04
CA GLY A 180 -4.67 18.60 -17.09
C GLY A 180 -3.53 19.60 -17.16
N PRO A 181 -3.67 20.78 -16.53
CA PRO A 181 -2.73 21.89 -16.67
C PRO A 181 -1.44 21.70 -15.86
N TYR A 182 -1.34 20.67 -15.02
CA TYR A 182 -0.14 20.39 -14.21
C TYR A 182 0.71 19.31 -14.85
N VAL A 183 1.99 19.63 -15.05
CA VAL A 183 2.99 18.74 -15.62
C VAL A 183 4.22 18.68 -14.73
N GLY A 184 4.84 17.51 -14.61
CA GLY A 184 6.11 17.31 -13.93
C GLY A 184 7.07 16.59 -14.86
N PHE A 185 8.28 17.10 -14.98
CA PHE A 185 9.34 16.43 -15.74
C PHE A 185 10.28 15.67 -14.81
N SER A 186 10.89 14.61 -15.33
CA SER A 186 12.12 14.10 -14.73
C SER A 186 13.27 15.11 -14.91
N PRO A 187 14.34 15.04 -14.12
CA PRO A 187 15.44 16.01 -14.17
C PRO A 187 16.04 16.21 -15.57
N THR A 188 16.14 15.14 -16.38
CA THR A 188 16.64 15.25 -17.78
C THR A 188 15.53 15.47 -18.82
N GLY A 189 14.26 15.50 -18.40
CA GLY A 189 13.11 15.62 -19.29
C GLY A 189 12.79 14.37 -20.10
N ARG A 190 13.37 13.21 -19.78
CA ARG A 190 13.01 11.91 -20.38
C ARG A 190 11.55 11.56 -20.11
N TRP A 191 11.13 11.69 -18.86
CA TRP A 191 9.76 11.42 -18.46
C TRP A 191 8.97 12.71 -18.34
N LEU A 192 7.73 12.63 -18.81
CA LEU A 192 6.72 13.64 -18.58
C LEU A 192 5.55 13.01 -17.84
N ALA A 193 5.23 13.56 -16.68
CA ALA A 193 4.12 13.18 -15.83
C ALA A 193 3.05 14.27 -15.88
N PHE A 194 1.80 13.87 -16.03
CA PHE A 194 0.66 14.79 -15.95
C PHE A 194 -0.56 14.04 -15.45
N ARG A 195 -1.52 14.77 -14.91
CA ARG A 195 -2.83 14.19 -14.61
C ARG A 195 -3.76 14.46 -15.78
N THR A 196 -4.69 13.54 -15.99
CA THR A 196 -5.79 13.71 -16.95
C THR A 196 -6.67 14.91 -16.56
N ALA A 197 -7.39 15.49 -17.52
CA ALA A 197 -8.25 16.65 -17.26
C ALA A 197 -9.33 16.41 -16.18
N ASP A 198 -9.73 15.15 -15.96
CA ASP A 198 -10.67 14.75 -14.90
C ASP A 198 -10.00 14.49 -13.54
N ASP A 199 -8.67 14.66 -13.45
CA ASP A 199 -7.82 14.41 -12.28
C ASP A 199 -7.86 12.96 -11.75
N ARG A 200 -8.32 11.98 -12.56
CA ARG A 200 -8.51 10.59 -12.09
C ARG A 200 -7.34 9.66 -12.38
N ARG A 201 -6.50 10.00 -13.35
CA ARG A 201 -5.37 9.17 -13.79
C ARG A 201 -4.12 9.99 -13.90
N LEU A 202 -3.04 9.44 -13.36
CA LEU A 202 -1.68 9.85 -13.66
C LEU A 202 -1.29 9.24 -15.00
N VAL A 203 -0.73 10.05 -15.89
CA VAL A 203 -0.15 9.60 -17.14
C VAL A 203 1.35 9.86 -17.08
N LEU A 204 2.13 8.81 -17.36
CA LEU A 204 3.57 8.88 -17.54
C LEU A 204 3.89 8.64 -19.01
N TRP A 205 4.63 9.55 -19.62
CA TRP A 205 5.11 9.42 -20.98
C TRP A 205 6.63 9.28 -20.98
N ASP A 206 7.13 8.12 -21.41
CA ASP A 206 8.54 7.91 -21.76
C ASP A 206 8.76 8.51 -23.14
N ARG A 207 9.44 9.65 -23.21
CA ARG A 207 9.68 10.38 -24.47
C ARG A 207 10.80 9.78 -25.31
N GLU A 208 11.64 8.91 -24.74
CA GLU A 208 12.69 8.20 -25.51
C GLU A 208 12.10 6.98 -26.21
N ARG A 209 11.27 6.23 -25.51
CA ARG A 209 10.60 5.04 -26.06
C ARG A 209 9.27 5.35 -26.72
N ASN A 210 8.81 6.59 -26.61
CA ASN A 210 7.48 7.05 -27.01
C ASN A 210 6.35 6.18 -26.45
N GLN A 211 6.44 5.79 -25.17
CA GLN A 211 5.46 4.92 -24.51
C GLN A 211 4.67 5.68 -23.44
N ARG A 212 3.35 5.47 -23.42
CA ARG A 212 2.44 6.13 -22.47
C ARG A 212 1.86 5.10 -21.51
N HIS A 213 1.93 5.39 -20.21
CA HIS A 213 1.37 4.57 -19.15
C HIS A 213 0.26 5.34 -18.44
N TYR A 214 -0.94 4.78 -18.46
CA TYR A 214 -2.12 5.35 -17.80
C TYR A 214 -2.36 4.64 -16.48
N LEU A 215 -2.10 5.32 -15.38
CA LEU A 215 -2.11 4.73 -14.04
C LEU A 215 -3.27 5.31 -13.23
N ARG A 216 -4.22 4.45 -12.87
CA ARG A 216 -5.37 4.82 -12.03
C ARG A 216 -5.06 4.60 -10.56
N GLY A 217 -5.28 5.63 -9.74
CA GLY A 217 -5.07 5.56 -8.30
C GLY A 217 -3.60 5.56 -7.86
N TRP A 218 -2.67 5.81 -8.78
CA TRP A 218 -1.26 6.01 -8.49
C TRP A 218 -0.90 7.49 -8.53
N GLN A 219 0.07 7.86 -7.70
CA GLN A 219 0.64 9.19 -7.62
C GLN A 219 2.15 9.10 -7.80
N LEU A 220 2.73 10.10 -8.47
CA LEU A 220 4.18 10.24 -8.57
C LEU A 220 4.71 10.85 -7.27
N CYS A 221 5.54 10.12 -6.55
CA CYS A 221 6.17 10.60 -5.32
C CYS A 221 7.60 11.10 -5.55
N GLY A 222 8.26 10.65 -6.63
CA GLY A 222 9.59 11.15 -6.97
C GLY A 222 10.25 10.46 -8.16
N TRP A 223 11.47 10.91 -8.41
CA TRP A 223 12.36 10.42 -9.45
C TRP A 223 13.61 9.85 -8.82
N TYR A 224 14.10 8.74 -9.34
CA TYR A 224 15.40 8.20 -8.97
C TYR A 224 16.07 7.61 -10.20
N ARG A 225 17.28 8.09 -10.52
CA ARG A 225 18.02 7.72 -11.73
C ARG A 225 17.15 7.80 -13.01
N GLU A 226 16.40 8.90 -13.16
CA GLU A 226 15.45 9.09 -14.27
C GLU A 226 14.32 8.06 -14.37
N GLN A 227 14.02 7.33 -13.30
CA GLN A 227 12.86 6.44 -13.24
C GLN A 227 11.76 7.02 -12.35
N PRO A 228 10.48 6.91 -12.75
CA PRO A 228 9.35 7.31 -11.92
C PRO A 228 9.14 6.33 -10.77
N TRP A 229 9.03 6.88 -9.57
CA TRP A 229 8.62 6.18 -8.36
C TRP A 229 7.22 6.61 -7.95
N LEU A 230 6.40 5.61 -7.65
CA LEU A 230 4.96 5.73 -7.56
C LEU A 230 4.46 5.19 -6.23
N ILE A 231 3.43 5.85 -5.71
CA ILE A 231 2.75 5.46 -4.48
C ILE A 231 1.24 5.42 -4.72
N ARG A 232 0.53 4.51 -4.06
CA ARG A 232 -0.93 4.36 -4.22
C ARG A 232 -1.70 5.08 -3.11
N ARG A 233 -1.14 5.13 -1.90
CA ARG A 233 -1.63 5.85 -0.72
C ARG A 233 -0.43 6.34 0.09
N ASP A 234 -0.57 7.43 0.84
CA ASP A 234 0.57 8.08 1.52
C ASP A 234 1.38 7.16 2.46
N ASP A 235 0.78 6.07 2.98
CA ASP A 235 1.44 5.09 3.85
C ASP A 235 2.02 3.86 3.11
N ASP A 236 1.82 3.75 1.79
CA ASP A 236 2.29 2.60 1.01
C ASP A 236 3.79 2.73 0.67
N MET A 237 4.47 1.61 0.52
CA MET A 237 5.87 1.61 0.04
C MET A 237 5.92 2.14 -1.40
N PRO A 238 6.80 3.13 -1.72
CA PRO A 238 7.05 3.56 -3.08
C PRO A 238 7.54 2.40 -3.96
N LEU A 239 7.04 2.32 -5.18
CA LEU A 239 7.42 1.31 -6.16
C LEU A 239 7.92 1.98 -7.44
N ALA A 240 8.95 1.39 -8.05
CA ALA A 240 9.38 1.76 -9.39
C ALA A 240 8.32 1.37 -10.43
N LEU A 241 8.31 2.05 -11.58
CA LEU A 241 7.34 1.77 -12.65
C LEU A 241 7.30 0.30 -13.12
N PRO A 242 8.42 -0.43 -13.31
CA PRO A 242 8.37 -1.85 -13.69
C PRO A 242 7.56 -2.72 -12.72
N ALA A 243 7.74 -2.52 -11.41
CA ALA A 243 6.97 -3.17 -10.36
C ALA A 243 5.48 -2.84 -10.44
N VAL A 244 5.14 -1.56 -10.69
CA VAL A 244 3.75 -1.11 -10.88
C VAL A 244 3.10 -1.74 -12.10
N LEU A 245 3.89 -1.98 -13.16
CA LEU A 245 3.43 -2.64 -14.38
C LEU A 245 3.45 -4.18 -14.29
N GLY A 246 3.98 -4.76 -13.20
CA GLY A 246 4.11 -6.20 -13.00
C GLY A 246 5.17 -6.86 -13.88
N ARG A 247 6.27 -6.14 -14.21
CA ARG A 247 7.34 -6.62 -15.10
C ARG A 247 8.64 -7.01 -14.38
N ASP A 248 8.62 -7.16 -13.06
CA ASP A 248 9.82 -7.46 -12.27
C ASP A 248 10.35 -8.91 -12.44
N ASP A 249 9.75 -9.74 -13.30
CA ASP A 249 10.11 -11.16 -13.49
C ASP A 249 11.06 -11.44 -14.69
N GLU A 250 11.61 -10.44 -15.40
CA GLU A 250 12.43 -10.66 -16.61
C GLU A 250 13.86 -10.07 -16.59
N GLY A 251 14.47 -9.91 -15.41
CA GLY A 251 15.84 -9.37 -15.26
C GLY A 251 16.85 -10.38 -14.72
#